data_AF-A0A920NGS9-F1
#
_entry.id   AF-A0A920NGS9-F1
#
_cell.length_a   1.000
_cell.length_b   1.000
_cell.length_c   1.000
_cell.angle_alpha   90.00
_cell.angle_beta   90.00
_cell.angle_gamma   90.00
#
_symmetry.space_group_name_H-M   'P 1'
#
loop_
_entity.id
_entity.type
_entity.pdbx_description
1 polymer ?
#
loop_
_entity_poly.entity_id
_entity_poly.type
_entity_poly.pdbx_seq_one_letter_code
_entity_poly.pdbx_strand_id
1 'polypeptide(L)'
;MWVCKRIPNVYGIFFMESMQYLQYGGWVGPAQATLATMLGVKPIFALESGGFIPFEKIRTRTQALERLMEFATEFPEIEQLTVLRGRARVASAARQLRTRLGDIYPNARITNAIFGPILAALIGPDGLGIILCEPNPVRN
;
A
#
# COMPACT_ATOMS: atom_id res chain seq x y z
N MET A 1 7.83 2.69 -28.49
CA MET A 1 6.98 3.00 -27.31
C MET A 1 6.78 1.70 -26.53
N TRP A 2 7.71 1.37 -25.63
CA TRP A 2 7.89 0.04 -25.01
C TRP A 2 7.64 0.10 -23.49
N VAL A 3 6.38 0.23 -23.05
CA VAL A 3 6.09 0.31 -21.60
C VAL A 3 5.09 -0.76 -21.10
N CYS A 4 4.34 -1.45 -21.96
CA CYS A 4 3.25 -2.31 -21.47
C CYS A 4 3.59 -3.78 -21.16
N LYS A 5 4.86 -4.21 -21.07
CA LYS A 5 5.23 -5.62 -20.84
C LYS A 5 5.76 -5.96 -19.44
N ARG A 6 5.59 -5.07 -18.45
CA ARG A 6 6.09 -5.24 -17.05
C ARG A 6 5.01 -5.33 -15.96
N ILE A 7 3.73 -5.20 -16.31
CA ILE A 7 2.65 -5.09 -15.32
C ILE A 7 2.24 -6.42 -14.61
N PRO A 8 2.55 -7.66 -15.07
CA PRO A 8 1.91 -8.84 -14.48
C PRO A 8 2.37 -9.23 -13.05
N ASN A 9 3.40 -8.59 -12.49
CA ASN A 9 4.02 -9.00 -11.21
C ASN A 9 4.14 -7.87 -10.18
N VAL A 10 3.30 -6.84 -10.27
CA VAL A 10 3.33 -5.69 -9.35
C VAL A 10 2.11 -5.77 -8.43
N TYR A 11 2.36 -5.76 -7.12
CA TYR A 11 1.34 -5.85 -6.09
C TYR A 11 1.52 -4.72 -5.10
N GLY A 12 0.44 -4.30 -4.45
CA GLY A 12 0.56 -3.31 -3.40
C GLY A 12 -0.68 -3.17 -2.56
N ILE A 13 -0.48 -2.84 -1.29
CA ILE A 13 -1.55 -2.52 -0.36
C ILE A 13 -1.27 -1.20 0.34
N PHE A 14 -2.34 -0.48 0.65
CA PHE A 14 -2.32 0.89 1.15
C PHE A 14 -3.26 1.04 2.33
N PHE A 15 -2.69 1.39 3.46
CA PHE A 15 -3.40 1.86 4.63
C PHE A 15 -3.77 3.33 4.50
N MET A 16 -5.00 3.65 4.91
CA MET A 16 -5.53 5.00 4.93
C MET A 16 -6.09 5.34 6.31
N GLU A 17 -6.01 6.61 6.69
CA GLU A 17 -6.57 7.06 7.98
C GLU A 17 -8.10 7.09 8.01
N SER A 18 -8.73 7.23 6.84
CA SER A 18 -10.17 7.40 6.67
C SER A 18 -10.60 7.01 5.26
N MET A 19 -11.80 6.48 5.13
CA MET A 19 -12.48 6.19 3.86
C MET A 19 -12.88 7.44 3.07
N GLN A 20 -12.92 8.60 3.72
CA GLN A 20 -13.42 9.85 3.13
C GLN A 20 -12.74 10.20 1.80
N TYR A 21 -11.42 9.99 1.68
CA TYR A 21 -10.65 10.34 0.48
C TYR A 21 -11.08 9.54 -0.75
N LEU A 22 -11.26 8.22 -0.62
CA LEU A 22 -11.71 7.38 -1.74
C LEU A 22 -13.15 7.68 -2.15
N GLN A 23 -14.01 8.01 -1.18
CA GLN A 23 -15.39 8.36 -1.46
C GLN A 23 -15.51 9.68 -2.21
N TYR A 24 -14.81 10.73 -1.76
CA TYR A 24 -14.78 12.01 -2.47
C TYR A 24 -14.18 11.88 -3.87
N GLY A 25 -13.21 10.98 -4.06
CA GLY A 25 -12.61 10.72 -5.36
C GLY A 25 -13.45 9.84 -6.29
N GLY A 26 -14.57 9.25 -5.83
CA GLY A 26 -15.41 8.34 -6.63
C GLY A 26 -14.81 6.96 -6.88
N TRP A 27 -13.76 6.57 -6.15
CA TRP A 27 -13.04 5.30 -6.33
C TRP A 27 -13.66 4.13 -5.58
N VAL A 28 -14.64 4.39 -4.71
CA VAL A 28 -15.39 3.38 -3.96
C VAL A 28 -16.88 3.62 -4.18
N GLY A 29 -17.61 2.54 -4.52
CA GLY A 29 -19.05 2.62 -4.80
C GLY A 29 -19.88 3.01 -3.57
N PRO A 30 -21.05 3.65 -3.77
CA PRO A 30 -21.88 4.21 -2.69
C PRO A 30 -22.32 3.19 -1.63
N ALA A 31 -22.41 1.90 -1.96
CA ALA A 31 -22.76 0.83 -1.02
C ALA A 31 -21.65 0.49 -0.01
N GLN A 32 -20.38 0.73 -0.35
CA GLN A 32 -19.26 0.61 0.59
C GLN A 32 -18.98 1.92 1.32
N ALA A 33 -19.63 3.01 0.90
CA ALA A 33 -19.37 4.37 1.33
C ALA A 33 -20.17 4.80 2.57
N THR A 34 -20.81 3.88 3.30
CA THR A 34 -21.62 4.21 4.48
C THR A 34 -20.74 4.81 5.60
N LEU A 35 -20.48 6.11 5.50
CA LEU A 35 -19.71 6.92 6.45
C LEU A 35 -20.28 6.83 7.87
N ALA A 36 -21.58 6.60 7.96
CA ALA A 36 -22.33 6.55 9.22
C ALA A 36 -21.97 5.35 10.11
N THR A 37 -21.40 4.25 9.58
CA THR A 37 -21.15 3.01 10.34
C THR A 37 -19.68 2.63 10.54
N MET A 38 -18.73 3.37 9.97
CA MET A 38 -17.28 3.03 10.02
C MET A 38 -16.43 3.95 10.92
N LEU A 39 -17.04 4.59 11.92
CA LEU A 39 -16.30 5.40 12.91
C LEU A 39 -15.23 4.57 13.62
N GLY A 40 -13.98 5.04 13.58
CA GLY A 40 -12.84 4.37 14.21
C GLY A 40 -12.24 3.19 13.43
N VAL A 41 -12.75 2.90 12.23
CA VAL A 41 -12.16 1.91 11.31
C VAL A 41 -11.28 2.61 10.29
N LYS A 42 -10.11 2.03 10.04
CA LYS A 42 -9.13 2.47 9.06
C LYS A 42 -9.02 1.40 7.99
N PRO A 43 -9.20 1.73 6.71
CA PRO A 43 -9.19 0.72 5.67
C PRO A 43 -7.77 0.45 5.16
N ILE A 44 -7.58 -0.77 4.68
CA ILE A 44 -6.48 -1.17 3.80
C ILE A 44 -7.09 -1.53 2.45
N PHE A 45 -6.49 -1.03 1.37
CA PHE A 45 -6.88 -1.34 0.00
C PHE A 45 -5.73 -2.00 -0.73
N ALA A 46 -6.03 -2.99 -1.56
CA ALA A 46 -5.08 -3.55 -2.51
C ALA A 46 -5.22 -2.86 -3.87
N LEU A 47 -4.13 -2.78 -4.61
CA LEU A 47 -4.12 -2.36 -6.01
C LEU A 47 -4.17 -3.61 -6.89
N GLU A 48 -5.29 -3.78 -7.60
CA GLU A 48 -5.50 -4.90 -8.50
C GLU A 48 -5.99 -4.37 -9.86
N SER A 49 -5.37 -4.81 -10.96
CA SER A 49 -5.76 -4.45 -12.33
C SER A 49 -5.98 -2.94 -12.58
N GLY A 50 -5.23 -2.09 -11.87
CA GLY A 50 -5.31 -0.63 -11.97
C GLY A 50 -6.41 0.03 -11.11
N GLY A 51 -7.14 -0.74 -10.29
CA GLY A 51 -8.15 -0.24 -9.35
C GLY A 51 -7.81 -0.53 -7.89
N PHE A 52 -8.36 0.28 -6.98
CA PHE A 52 -8.30 0.01 -5.54
C PHE A 52 -9.46 -0.91 -5.15
N ILE A 53 -9.14 -2.07 -4.58
CA ILE A 53 -10.12 -3.00 -4.01
C ILE A 53 -10.01 -3.04 -2.48
N PRO A 54 -11.12 -3.10 -1.74
CA PRO A 54 -11.06 -3.26 -0.30
C PRO A 54 -10.32 -4.55 0.06
N PHE A 55 -9.31 -4.42 0.92
CA PHE A 55 -8.51 -5.54 1.36
C PHE A 55 -8.85 -5.92 2.80
N GLU A 56 -8.80 -4.95 3.71
CA GLU A 56 -9.06 -5.20 5.12
C GLU A 56 -9.54 -3.95 5.87
N LYS A 57 -10.16 -4.18 7.03
CA LYS A 57 -10.61 -3.13 7.96
C LYS A 57 -9.89 -3.32 9.30
N ILE A 58 -9.11 -2.33 9.70
CA ILE A 58 -8.35 -2.34 10.95
C ILE A 58 -8.75 -1.18 11.85
N ARG A 59 -8.29 -1.16 13.11
CA ARG A 59 -8.61 -0.10 14.07
C ARG A 59 -7.41 0.79 14.41
N THR A 60 -6.21 0.24 14.38
CA THR A 60 -4.99 0.96 14.82
C THR A 60 -3.92 1.00 13.72
N ARG A 61 -2.99 1.97 13.81
CA ARG A 61 -1.82 2.04 12.91
C ARG A 61 -0.86 0.86 13.09
N THR A 62 -0.79 0.31 14.31
CA THR A 62 0.05 -0.85 14.60
C THR A 62 -0.43 -2.06 13.83
N GLN A 63 -1.75 -2.31 13.84
CA GLN A 63 -2.38 -3.35 13.01
C GLN A 63 -2.11 -3.10 11.51
N ALA A 64 -2.09 -1.83 11.08
CA ALA A 64 -1.75 -1.50 9.70
C ALA A 64 -0.34 -1.94 9.35
N LEU A 65 0.63 -1.58 10.18
CA LEU A 65 2.03 -1.95 10.00
C LEU A 65 2.23 -3.47 9.97
N GLU A 66 1.60 -4.18 10.89
CA GLU A 66 1.61 -5.64 10.93
C GLU A 66 1.03 -6.21 9.65
N ARG A 67 -0.13 -5.73 9.20
CA ARG A 67 -0.73 -6.24 7.97
C ARG A 67 0.08 -5.92 6.71
N LEU A 68 0.72 -4.75 6.64
CA LEU A 68 1.67 -4.41 5.57
C LEU A 68 2.87 -5.38 5.56
N MET A 69 3.40 -5.73 6.73
CA MET A 69 4.47 -6.74 6.84
C MET A 69 3.99 -8.12 6.38
N GLU A 70 2.84 -8.56 6.88
CA GLU A 70 2.27 -9.88 6.56
C GLU A 70 2.06 -10.03 5.06
N PHE A 71 1.45 -9.04 4.42
CA PHE A 71 1.27 -9.04 2.96
C PHE A 71 2.59 -9.19 2.21
N ALA A 72 3.64 -8.46 2.61
CA ALA A 72 4.94 -8.61 1.96
C ALA A 72 5.50 -10.02 2.13
N THR A 73 5.35 -10.61 3.33
CA THR A 73 5.83 -11.96 3.66
C THR A 73 5.07 -13.10 2.98
N GLU A 74 3.92 -12.81 2.36
CA GLU A 74 3.22 -13.77 1.50
C GLU A 74 4.01 -14.06 0.21
N PHE A 75 4.96 -13.19 -0.16
CA PHE A 75 5.79 -13.35 -1.35
C PHE A 75 7.13 -14.03 -1.02
N PRO A 76 7.47 -15.16 -1.67
CA PRO A 76 8.70 -15.89 -1.38
C PRO A 76 9.96 -15.12 -1.81
N GLU A 77 9.86 -14.34 -2.88
CA GLU A 77 10.95 -13.52 -3.39
C GLU A 77 10.43 -12.17 -3.87
N ILE A 78 11.19 -11.11 -3.59
CA ILE A 78 10.86 -9.73 -3.99
C ILE A 78 12.09 -9.14 -4.67
N GLU A 79 11.95 -8.67 -5.91
CA GLU A 79 13.03 -7.97 -6.61
C GLU A 79 13.13 -6.53 -6.11
N GLN A 80 11.99 -5.85 -6.01
CA GLN A 80 11.90 -4.44 -5.62
C GLN A 80 10.71 -4.22 -4.69
N LEU A 81 10.93 -3.42 -3.65
CA LEU A 81 9.88 -2.99 -2.74
C LEU A 81 10.02 -1.49 -2.47
N THR A 82 8.91 -0.77 -2.56
CA THR A 82 8.84 0.64 -2.20
C THR A 82 7.83 0.82 -1.08
N VAL A 83 8.30 1.33 0.06
CA VAL A 83 7.43 1.83 1.12
C VAL A 83 6.99 3.24 0.74
N LEU A 84 5.70 3.39 0.45
CA LEU A 84 5.09 4.67 0.12
C LEU A 84 4.47 5.31 1.35
N ARG A 85 4.76 6.58 1.57
CA ARG A 85 4.21 7.33 2.69
C ARG A 85 3.75 8.72 2.32
N GLY A 86 2.81 9.25 3.10
CA GLY A 86 2.44 10.65 3.07
C GLY A 86 3.35 11.49 3.96
N ARG A 87 2.73 12.36 4.76
CA ARG A 87 3.39 13.34 5.64
C ARG A 87 4.23 12.71 6.77
N ALA A 88 4.86 13.58 7.56
CA ALA A 88 5.76 13.20 8.65
C ALA A 88 5.15 12.25 9.69
N ARG A 89 3.83 12.27 9.89
CA ARG A 89 3.13 11.43 10.89
C ARG A 89 3.37 9.93 10.72
N VAL A 90 3.58 9.47 9.48
CA VAL A 90 3.84 8.06 9.16
C VAL A 90 5.33 7.77 8.86
N ALA A 91 6.22 8.74 9.04
CA ALA A 91 7.64 8.58 8.69
C ALA A 91 8.37 7.57 9.58
N SER A 92 8.01 7.46 10.86
CA SER A 92 8.55 6.44 11.77
C SER A 92 8.09 5.04 11.36
N ALA A 93 6.78 4.87 11.12
CA ALA A 93 6.19 3.64 10.64
C ALA A 93 6.82 3.16 9.32
N ALA A 94 6.95 4.05 8.33
CA ALA A 94 7.59 3.73 7.06
C ALA A 94 9.05 3.27 7.23
N ARG A 95 9.80 3.91 8.15
CA ARG A 95 11.18 3.53 8.44
C ARG A 95 11.27 2.16 9.11
N GLN A 96 10.38 1.90 10.07
CA GLN A 96 10.27 0.61 10.74
C GLN A 96 9.96 -0.50 9.74
N LEU A 97 9.00 -0.26 8.84
CA LEU A 97 8.62 -1.19 7.78
C LEU A 97 9.80 -1.50 6.87
N ARG A 98 10.50 -0.45 6.38
CA ARG A 98 11.68 -0.61 5.52
C ARG A 98 12.79 -1.42 6.19
N THR A 99 13.09 -1.13 7.45
CA THR A 99 14.13 -1.86 8.18
C THR A 99 13.77 -3.33 8.33
N ARG A 100 12.57 -3.64 8.83
CA ARG A 100 12.13 -5.03 9.05
C ARG A 100 12.06 -5.82 7.75
N LEU A 101 11.56 -5.22 6.67
CA LEU A 101 11.54 -5.88 5.36
C LEU A 101 12.94 -6.07 4.78
N GLY A 102 13.88 -5.18 5.08
CA GLY A 102 15.28 -5.34 4.67
C GLY A 102 15.96 -6.52 5.36
N ASP A 103 15.60 -6.81 6.61
CA ASP A 103 16.10 -7.97 7.33
C ASP A 103 15.54 -9.28 6.76
N ILE A 104 14.29 -9.28 6.29
CA ILE A 104 13.62 -10.46 5.70
C ILE A 104 14.07 -10.69 4.25
N TYR A 105 14.24 -9.61 3.48
CA TYR A 105 14.59 -9.64 2.06
C TYR A 105 15.93 -8.92 1.80
N PRO A 106 17.06 -9.51 2.22
CA PRO A 106 18.38 -8.86 2.11
C PRO A 106 18.81 -8.59 0.67
N ASN A 107 18.27 -9.33 -0.30
CA ASN A 107 18.59 -9.19 -1.72
C ASN A 107 17.62 -8.25 -2.47
N ALA A 108 16.50 -7.85 -1.84
CA ALA A 108 15.53 -6.98 -2.48
C ALA A 108 16.00 -5.52 -2.50
N ARG A 109 15.70 -4.80 -3.57
CA ARG A 109 15.89 -3.34 -3.60
C ARG A 109 14.75 -2.67 -2.85
N ILE A 110 14.98 -2.32 -1.58
CA ILE A 110 13.97 -1.67 -0.73
C ILE A 110 14.20 -0.16 -0.65
N THR A 111 13.19 0.62 -1.04
CA THR A 111 13.23 2.08 -1.03
C THR A 111 12.07 2.69 -0.24
N ASN A 112 12.23 3.97 0.13
CA ASN A 112 11.17 4.78 0.72
C ASN A 112 10.84 5.94 -0.22
N ALA A 113 9.56 6.17 -0.47
CA ALA A 113 9.10 7.28 -1.30
C ALA A 113 7.97 8.05 -0.60
N ILE A 114 7.99 9.37 -0.79
CA ILE A 114 6.89 10.25 -0.38
C ILE A 114 5.99 10.42 -1.59
N PHE A 115 4.71 10.09 -1.45
CA PHE A 115 3.77 10.30 -2.55
C PHE A 115 3.36 11.76 -2.67
N GLY A 116 3.12 12.19 -3.91
CA GLY A 116 2.68 13.54 -4.24
C GLY A 116 1.20 13.81 -3.94
N PRO A 117 0.74 15.05 -4.18
CA PRO A 117 -0.61 15.51 -3.84
C PRO A 117 -1.72 14.72 -4.53
N ILE A 118 -1.48 14.20 -5.74
CA ILE A 118 -2.46 13.40 -6.48
C ILE A 118 -2.80 12.12 -5.70
N LEU A 119 -1.79 11.36 -5.29
CA LEU A 119 -2.00 10.17 -4.46
C LEU A 119 -2.52 10.57 -3.07
N ALA A 120 -2.07 11.69 -2.49
CA ALA A 120 -2.59 12.15 -1.21
C ALA A 120 -4.09 12.48 -1.25
N ALA A 121 -4.63 12.94 -2.39
CA ALA A 121 -6.06 13.15 -2.58
C ALA A 121 -6.84 11.83 -2.64
N LEU A 122 -6.21 10.75 -3.12
CA LEU A 122 -6.81 9.42 -3.22
C LEU A 122 -6.75 8.65 -1.91
N ILE A 123 -5.55 8.53 -1.32
CA ILE A 123 -5.28 7.67 -0.15
C ILE A 123 -5.09 8.44 1.17
N GLY A 124 -5.28 9.75 1.14
CA GLY A 124 -5.12 10.65 2.28
C GLY A 124 -3.67 11.08 2.53
N PRO A 125 -3.45 12.24 3.17
CA PRO A 125 -2.12 12.81 3.39
C PRO A 125 -1.29 12.05 4.44
N ASP A 126 -1.93 11.22 5.25
CA ASP A 126 -1.29 10.39 6.27
C ASP A 126 -1.38 8.88 5.91
N GLY A 127 -1.55 8.56 4.63
CA GLY A 127 -1.52 7.19 4.12
C GLY A 127 -0.12 6.56 4.18
N LEU A 128 -0.09 5.23 4.27
CA LEU A 128 1.11 4.40 4.26
C LEU A 128 0.83 3.16 3.41
N GLY A 129 1.77 2.70 2.62
CA GLY A 129 1.59 1.49 1.83
C GLY A 129 2.89 0.90 1.36
N ILE A 130 2.78 -0.24 0.70
CA ILE A 130 3.89 -0.91 0.03
C ILE A 130 3.47 -1.24 -1.40
N ILE A 131 4.42 -1.10 -2.31
CA ILE A 131 4.35 -1.66 -3.66
C ILE A 131 5.57 -2.57 -3.79
N LEU A 132 5.34 -3.79 -4.25
CA LEU A 132 6.38 -4.78 -4.48
C LEU A 132 6.28 -5.36 -5.88
N CYS A 133 7.42 -5.80 -6.40
CA CYS A 133 7.54 -6.47 -7.68
C CYS A 133 8.21 -7.84 -7.46
N GLU A 134 7.57 -8.89 -7.94
CA GLU A 134 8.21 -10.21 -8.02
C GLU A 134 9.21 -10.24 -9.20
N PRO A 135 10.29 -11.03 -9.10
CA PRO A 135 11.17 -11.27 -10.23
C PRO A 135 10.40 -11.77 -11.45
N ASN A 136 10.79 -11.34 -12.64
CA ASN A 136 10.17 -11.85 -13.87
C ASN A 136 10.53 -13.34 -14.04
N PRO A 137 9.55 -14.25 -14.24
CA PRO A 137 9.83 -15.67 -14.48
C PRO A 137 10.63 -15.94 -15.76
N VAL A 138 10.77 -14.95 -16.66
CA VAL A 138 11.55 -15.06 -17.90
C VAL A 138 12.99 -14.58 -17.70
N ARG A 139 13.78 -15.36 -16.95
CA ARG A 139 15.25 -15.30 -16.96
C ARG A 139 15.79 -16.72 -17.17
N ASN A 140 15.71 -17.19 -18.42
CA ASN A 140 16.57 -18.23 -19.00
C ASN A 140 16.97 -17.78 -20.40
#